data_AF-A0A2H4U5I5-F1
#
_entry.id   AF-A0A2H4U5I5-F1
#
_cell.length_a   1.000
_cell.length_b   1.000
_cell.length_c   1.000
_cell.angle_alpha   90.00
_cell.angle_beta   90.00
_cell.angle_gamma   90.00
#
_symmetry.space_group_name_H-M   'P 1'
#
loop_
_entity.id
_entity.type
_entity.pdbx_description
1 polymer ?
#
loop_
_entity_poly.entity_id
_entity_poly.type
_entity_poly.pdbx_seq_one_letter_code
_entity_poly.pdbx_strand_id
1 'polypeptide(L)'
;MQLSIGNNSYLFQDNGEIKIKTFNNFIDVNKFETKYGLMITEDNGEWVSYLYNVTENGAEEVAYGNFQHVFEYNNKVYAISSLSHLTSHHSGLHEIRKFDDKFVKITIFRTEKSRISANN
;
A
#
# COMPACT_ATOMS: atom_id res chain seq x y z
N MET A 1 -14.83 -9.98 21.59
CA MET A 1 -13.90 -9.20 20.77
C MET A 1 -14.74 -8.25 19.93
N GLN A 2 -14.66 -6.95 20.17
CA GLN A 2 -15.50 -5.97 19.47
C GLN A 2 -14.91 -5.70 18.09
N LEU A 3 -15.62 -6.10 17.05
CA LEU A 3 -15.25 -5.87 15.65
C LEU A 3 -15.58 -4.41 15.31
N SER A 4 -14.57 -3.56 15.11
CA SER A 4 -14.76 -2.25 14.52
C SER A 4 -14.70 -2.39 13.00
N ILE A 5 -15.73 -1.87 12.32
CA ILE A 5 -15.75 -1.69 10.87
C ILE A 5 -15.27 -0.27 10.63
N GLY A 6 -14.11 -0.12 9.97
CA GLY A 6 -13.53 1.17 9.62
C GLY A 6 -13.62 1.37 8.11
N ASN A 7 -14.03 2.55 7.68
CA ASN A 7 -14.08 2.91 6.27
C ASN A 7 -12.88 3.81 5.95
N ASN A 8 -11.97 3.34 5.10
CA ASN A 8 -10.90 4.19 4.56
C ASN A 8 -11.38 4.78 3.23
N SER A 9 -11.38 6.11 3.13
CA SER A 9 -11.73 6.82 1.90
C SER A 9 -10.48 7.48 1.31
N TYR A 10 -10.22 7.21 0.03
CA TYR A 10 -9.11 7.81 -0.71
C TYR A 10 -9.64 8.82 -1.70
N LEU A 11 -9.04 10.01 -1.66
CA LEU A 11 -9.23 11.08 -2.64
C LEU A 11 -8.10 10.99 -3.67
N PHE A 12 -8.42 10.86 -4.95
CA PHE A 12 -7.41 10.84 -6.01
C PHE A 12 -7.94 11.53 -7.27
N GLN A 13 -7.02 12.04 -8.10
CA GLN A 13 -7.34 12.64 -9.38
C GLN A 13 -7.20 11.61 -10.50
N ASP A 14 -8.20 11.47 -11.35
CA ASP A 14 -8.24 10.55 -12.48
C ASP A 14 -8.85 11.25 -13.70
N ASN A 15 -8.09 11.35 -14.80
CA ASN A 15 -8.46 12.08 -16.03
C ASN A 15 -8.96 13.53 -15.79
N GLY A 16 -8.35 14.24 -14.83
CA GLY A 16 -8.72 15.61 -14.49
C GLY A 16 -9.88 15.73 -13.50
N GLU A 17 -10.53 14.63 -13.11
CA GLU A 17 -11.61 14.61 -12.15
C GLU A 17 -11.14 14.15 -10.76
N ILE A 18 -11.69 14.75 -9.71
CA ILE A 18 -11.48 14.28 -8.34
C ILE A 18 -12.45 13.12 -8.06
N LYS A 19 -11.91 11.97 -7.69
CA LYS A 19 -12.67 10.76 -7.33
C LYS A 19 -12.45 10.41 -5.86
N ILE A 20 -13.53 9.95 -5.23
CA ILE A 20 -13.51 9.39 -3.88
C ILE A 20 -13.81 7.90 -4.00
N LYS A 21 -12.91 7.06 -3.48
CA LYS A 21 -13.20 5.63 -3.33
C LYS A 21 -13.09 5.22 -1.87
N THR A 22 -14.19 4.72 -1.33
CA THR A 22 -14.26 4.15 0.00
C THR A 22 -14.02 2.64 -0.10
N PHE A 23 -13.08 2.14 0.68
CA PHE A 23 -12.82 0.73 0.84
C PHE A 23 -13.30 0.31 2.23
N ASN A 24 -14.22 -0.65 2.25
CA ASN A 24 -14.68 -1.29 3.47
C ASN A 24 -13.64 -2.36 3.80
N ASN A 25 -12.72 -2.07 4.73
CA ASN A 25 -11.74 -3.07 5.15
C ASN A 25 -12.09 -3.59 6.54
N PHE A 26 -11.94 -4.90 6.70
CA PHE A 26 -11.77 -5.49 8.02
C PHE A 26 -10.48 -4.92 8.63
N ILE A 27 -10.55 -4.46 9.89
CA ILE A 27 -9.42 -3.85 10.61
C ILE A 27 -8.50 -4.96 11.10
N ASP A 28 -7.84 -5.64 10.18
CA ASP A 28 -6.46 -6.03 10.40
C ASP A 28 -5.68 -5.12 9.43
N VAL A 29 -5.17 -4.00 9.94
CA VAL A 29 -4.61 -2.87 9.17
C VAL A 29 -3.51 -3.29 8.18
N ASN A 30 -3.04 -4.52 8.31
CA ASN A 30 -1.95 -5.12 7.57
C ASN A 30 -2.39 -6.27 6.66
N LYS A 31 -3.69 -6.52 6.45
CA LYS A 31 -4.18 -7.63 5.61
C LYS A 31 -5.15 -7.11 4.56
N PHE A 32 -4.94 -7.52 3.32
CA PHE A 32 -5.64 -7.01 2.14
C PHE A 32 -5.99 -8.14 1.18
N GLU A 33 -7.28 -8.36 0.93
CA GLU A 33 -7.73 -9.36 -0.03
C GLU A 33 -7.68 -8.81 -1.46
N THR A 34 -7.09 -9.58 -2.37
CA THR A 34 -6.95 -9.24 -3.79
C THR A 34 -7.14 -10.48 -4.67
N LYS A 35 -7.23 -10.29 -5.98
CA LYS A 35 -7.24 -11.35 -7.01
C LYS A 35 -5.97 -12.20 -7.02
N TYR A 36 -4.88 -11.74 -6.41
CA TYR A 36 -3.65 -12.49 -6.25
C TYR A 36 -3.60 -13.32 -4.95
N GLY A 37 -4.64 -13.20 -4.12
CA GLY A 37 -4.72 -13.83 -2.81
C GLY A 37 -4.69 -12.80 -1.69
N LEU A 38 -4.36 -13.28 -0.49
CA LEU A 38 -4.23 -12.46 0.71
C LEU A 38 -2.87 -11.77 0.71
N MET A 39 -2.84 -10.45 0.59
CA MET A 39 -1.63 -9.68 0.77
C MET A 39 -1.51 -9.20 2.22
N ILE A 40 -0.31 -9.29 2.79
CA ILE A 40 -0.04 -8.82 4.15
C ILE A 40 1.13 -7.86 4.19
N THR A 41 1.06 -6.86 5.05
CA THR A 41 2.18 -5.96 5.33
C THR A 41 2.78 -6.29 6.68
N GLU A 42 4.07 -6.60 6.70
CA GLU A 42 4.79 -6.82 7.95
C GLU A 42 5.60 -5.56 8.27
N ASP A 43 5.37 -4.99 9.45
CA ASP A 43 6.16 -3.88 9.97
C ASP A 43 7.39 -4.45 10.70
N ASN A 44 8.57 -4.27 10.11
CA ASN A 44 9.86 -4.71 10.64
C ASN A 44 10.61 -3.58 11.35
N GLY A 45 9.89 -2.52 11.75
CA GLY A 45 10.42 -1.36 12.45
C GLY A 45 10.37 -0.10 11.60
N GLU A 46 10.81 1.00 12.22
CA GLU A 46 10.57 2.40 11.82
C GLU A 46 10.86 2.77 10.34
N TRP A 47 11.63 1.95 9.64
CA TRP A 47 12.08 2.20 8.26
C TRP A 47 11.67 1.13 7.26
N VAL A 48 11.22 -0.04 7.72
CA VAL A 48 11.14 -1.23 6.88
C VAL A 48 9.80 -1.92 7.09
N SER A 49 9.00 -1.92 6.04
CA SER A 49 7.92 -2.88 5.88
C SER A 49 8.09 -3.64 4.58
N TYR A 50 7.53 -4.84 4.55
CA TYR A 50 7.44 -5.69 3.38
C TYR A 50 5.98 -6.00 3.08
N LEU A 51 5.67 -6.05 1.79
CA LEU A 51 4.42 -6.59 1.29
C LEU A 51 4.66 -8.04 0.88
N TYR A 52 3.86 -8.94 1.42
CA TYR A 52 3.85 -10.36 1.08
C TYR A 52 2.53 -10.75 0.45
N ASN A 53 2.55 -11.76 -0.41
CA ASN A 53 1.37 -12.48 -0.88
C ASN A 53 1.36 -13.85 -0.21
N VAL A 54 0.32 -14.12 0.58
CA VAL A 54 0.15 -15.37 1.31
C VAL A 54 -0.68 -16.34 0.47
N THR A 55 -0.10 -17.49 0.18
CA THR A 55 -0.73 -18.59 -0.54
C THR A 55 -0.73 -19.85 0.34
N GLU A 56 -1.41 -20.91 -0.13
CA GLU A 56 -1.36 -22.22 0.51
C GLU A 56 0.06 -22.79 0.63
N ASN A 57 0.97 -22.37 -0.26
CA ASN A 57 2.36 -22.81 -0.29
C ASN A 57 3.32 -21.94 0.57
N GLY A 58 2.80 -20.92 1.25
CA GLY A 58 3.57 -19.98 2.06
C GLY A 58 3.47 -18.53 1.60
N ALA A 59 4.27 -17.66 2.23
CA ALA A 59 4.33 -16.23 1.94
C ALA A 59 5.43 -15.93 0.91
N GLU A 60 5.07 -15.28 -0.19
CA GLU A 60 5.98 -14.78 -1.21
C GLU A 60 6.19 -13.28 -1.03
N GLU A 61 7.44 -12.81 -1.04
CA GLU A 61 7.73 -11.37 -0.99
C GLU A 61 7.31 -10.69 -2.30
N VAL A 62 6.45 -9.69 -2.19
CA VAL A 62 5.97 -8.88 -3.32
C VAL A 62 6.88 -7.67 -3.51
N ALA A 63 7.15 -6.94 -2.43
CA ALA A 63 7.99 -5.75 -2.46
C ALA A 63 8.40 -5.24 -1.09
N TYR A 64 9.56 -4.59 -1.03
CA TYR A 64 9.96 -3.71 0.06
C TYR A 64 9.27 -2.33 -0.03
N GLY A 65 8.86 -1.78 1.13
CA GLY A 65 8.35 -0.42 1.31
C GLY A 65 7.38 -0.28 2.48
N ASN A 66 7.17 0.96 2.95
CA ASN A 66 6.22 1.25 4.03
C ASN A 66 4.78 1.28 3.51
N PHE A 67 4.20 0.11 3.24
CA PHE A 67 2.85 -0.01 2.68
C PHE A 67 1.79 0.15 3.76
N GLN A 68 0.87 1.07 3.51
CA GLN A 68 -0.23 1.39 4.42
C GLN A 68 -1.54 0.75 3.97
N HIS A 69 -1.67 0.44 2.67
CA HIS A 69 -2.87 -0.16 2.12
C HIS A 69 -2.57 -0.82 0.76
N VAL A 70 -3.20 -1.96 0.49
CA VAL A 70 -3.36 -2.53 -0.84
C VAL A 70 -4.84 -2.67 -1.22
N PHE A 71 -5.20 -2.29 -2.44
CA PHE A 71 -6.58 -2.32 -2.90
C PHE A 71 -6.71 -2.68 -4.38
N GLU A 72 -7.91 -3.11 -4.77
CA GLU A 72 -8.24 -3.40 -6.16
C GLU A 72 -9.05 -2.28 -6.83
N TYR A 73 -8.69 -1.97 -8.07
CA TYR A 73 -9.45 -1.07 -8.93
C TYR A 73 -9.29 -1.46 -10.40
N ASN A 74 -10.39 -1.53 -11.16
CA ASN A 74 -10.39 -1.90 -12.59
C ASN A 74 -9.54 -3.14 -12.91
N ASN A 75 -9.71 -4.22 -12.14
CA ASN A 75 -8.97 -5.47 -12.28
C ASN A 75 -7.43 -5.31 -12.17
N LYS A 76 -6.96 -4.29 -11.47
CA LYS A 76 -5.56 -4.06 -11.11
C LYS A 76 -5.42 -3.94 -9.60
N VAL A 77 -4.27 -4.33 -9.09
CA VAL A 77 -3.92 -4.24 -7.67
C VAL A 77 -2.99 -3.06 -7.48
N TYR A 78 -3.34 -2.20 -6.52
CA TYR A 78 -2.60 -1.00 -6.19
C TYR A 78 -2.15 -1.04 -4.75
N ALA A 79 -0.95 -0.53 -4.47
CA ALA A 79 -0.42 -0.38 -3.13
C ALA A 79 -0.08 1.08 -2.85
N ILE A 80 -0.50 1.57 -1.69
CA ILE A 80 -0.13 2.88 -1.16
C ILE A 80 1.01 2.68 -0.18
N SER A 81 2.14 3.32 -0.46
CA SER A 81 3.21 3.46 0.53
C SER A 81 3.20 4.85 1.13
N SER A 82 3.54 4.94 2.42
CA SER A 82 3.77 6.20 3.11
C SER A 82 4.84 6.02 4.17
N LEU A 83 5.86 6.85 4.13
CA LEU A 83 6.85 6.99 5.18
C LEU A 83 6.83 8.44 5.66
N SER A 84 6.58 8.60 6.96
CA SER A 84 6.59 9.88 7.66
C SER A 84 7.56 9.76 8.83
N HIS A 85 8.84 10.03 8.57
CA HIS A 85 9.88 9.91 9.60
C HIS A 85 10.78 11.14 9.65
N LEU A 86 10.80 11.83 10.79
CA LEU A 86 11.62 13.00 11.17
C LEU A 86 11.90 14.04 10.06
N THR A 87 12.74 13.70 9.08
CA THR A 87 13.18 14.59 7.99
C THR A 87 12.78 14.11 6.59
N SER A 88 12.02 13.03 6.49
CA SER A 88 11.64 12.36 5.25
C SER A 88 10.15 12.05 5.26
N HIS A 89 9.43 12.78 4.42
CA HIS A 89 8.03 12.47 4.11
C HIS A 89 7.99 12.07 2.65
N HIS A 90 7.56 10.83 2.38
CA HIS A 90 7.16 10.47 1.04
C HIS A 90 5.99 9.49 1.05
N SER A 91 5.08 9.69 0.13
CA SER A 91 4.00 8.75 -0.19
C SER A 91 4.10 8.33 -1.64
N GLY A 92 3.64 7.13 -1.94
CA GLY A 92 3.69 6.57 -3.28
C GLY A 92 2.45 5.75 -3.60
N LEU A 93 2.04 5.81 -4.86
CA LEU A 93 1.07 4.91 -5.44
C LEU A 93 1.81 3.96 -6.38
N HIS A 94 1.60 2.67 -6.18
CA HIS A 94 2.24 1.61 -6.95
C HIS A 94 1.19 0.70 -7.56
N GLU A 95 1.42 0.22 -8.77
CA GLU A 95 0.71 -0.94 -9.33
C GLU A 95 1.51 -2.20 -8.99
N ILE A 96 0.82 -3.20 -8.45
CA ILE A 96 1.38 -4.53 -8.24
C ILE A 96 0.91 -5.41 -9.41
N ARG A 97 1.87 -5.98 -10.13
CA ARG A 97 1.63 -6.92 -11.23
C ARG A 97 2.30 -8.25 -10.95
N LYS A 98 1.77 -9.31 -11.55
CA LYS A 98 2.40 -10.63 -11.59
C LYS A 98 2.78 -10.97 -13.02
N PHE A 99 4.05 -11.26 -13.27
CA PHE A 99 4.62 -11.68 -14.56
C PHE A 99 5.42 -12.97 -14.36
N ASP A 100 5.13 -14.02 -15.12
CA ASP A 100 5.81 -15.33 -15.03
C ASP A 100 6.02 -15.79 -13.59
N ASP A 101 4.92 -15.81 -12.84
CA ASP A 101 4.83 -16.13 -11.42
C ASP A 101 5.56 -15.22 -10.44
N LYS A 102 6.19 -14.14 -10.88
CA LYS A 102 6.87 -13.17 -10.01
C LYS A 102 6.08 -11.88 -9.88
N PHE A 103 6.02 -11.36 -8.66
CA PHE A 103 5.48 -10.04 -8.41
C PHE A 103 6.45 -8.92 -8.82
N VAL A 104 5.89 -7.85 -9.38
CA VAL A 104 6.61 -6.63 -9.76
C VAL A 104 5.83 -5.42 -9.26
N LYS A 105 6.54 -4.55 -8.54
CA LYS A 105 6.04 -3.23 -8.12
C LYS A 105 6.43 -2.15 -9.12
N ILE A 106 5.43 -1.51 -9.72
CA ILE A 106 5.63 -0.37 -10.63
C ILE A 106 5.14 0.90 -9.93
N THR A 107 6.03 1.86 -9.70
CA THR A 107 5.64 3.14 -9.09
C THR A 107 4.97 4.03 -10.14
N ILE A 108 3.70 4.39 -9.91
CA ILE A 108 2.93 5.30 -10.77
C ILE A 108 3.18 6.74 -10.35
N PHE A 109 3.14 6.99 -9.04
CA PHE A 109 3.29 8.30 -8.45
C PHE A 109 4.12 8.19 -7.18
N ARG A 110 4.95 9.21 -6.93
CA ARG A 110 5.67 9.37 -5.67
C ARG A 110 5.74 10.85 -5.37
N THR A 111 5.40 11.25 -4.15
CA THR A 111 5.68 12.61 -3.69
C THR A 111 7.19 12.82 -3.64
N GLU A 112 7.65 14.02 -3.95
CA GLU A 112 9.05 14.37 -3.71
C GLU A 112 9.39 14.16 -2.24
N LYS A 113 10.63 13.75 -1.98
CA LYS A 113 11.14 13.65 -0.60
C LYS A 113 11.29 15.07 -0.09
N SER A 114 10.28 15.59 0.59
CA SER A 114 10.41 16.88 1.28
C SER A 114 11.34 16.66 2.47
N ARG A 115 12.59 17.12 2.34
CA ARG A 115 13.44 17.35 3.51
C ARG A 115 12.83 18.54 4.24
N ILE A 116 12.29 18.30 5.44
CA ILE A 116 12.08 19.40 6.36
C ILE A 116 13.50 19.90 6.68
N SER A 117 13.89 21.07 6.17
CA SER A 117 15.04 21.74 6.73
C SER A 117 14.65 22.08 8.15
N ALA A 118 15.35 21.51 9.13
CA ALA A 118 15.33 22.05 10.47
C ALA A 118 15.92 23.45 10.36
N ASN A 119 15.08 24.45 10.10
CA ASN A 119 15.47 25.83 10.25
C ASN A 119 15.47 26.10 11.76
N ASN A 120 16.66 25.88 12.34
CA ASN A 120 17.17 26.28 13.64
C ASN A 120 16.34 25.91 14.88
#